data_AF-A0A1G9ERW0-F1
#
_entry.id   AF-A0A1G9ERW0-F1
#
_cell.length_a   1.000
_cell.length_b   1.000
_cell.length_c   1.000
_cell.angle_alpha   90.00
_cell.angle_beta   90.00
_cell.angle_gamma   90.00
#
_symmetry.space_group_name_H-M   'P 1'
#
loop_
_entity.id
_entity.type
_entity.pdbx_description
1 polymer ?
#
loop_
_entity_poly.entity_id
_entity_poly.type
_entity_poly.pdbx_seq_one_letter_code
_entity_poly.pdbx_strand_id
1 'polypeptide(L)' 'MPMLFDSYEDASDWYATSDYKELQWYDGFEEEQLIEFAYRSGSDHDGEDDLIAAFLREQGEDPEDYGL' A
#
# COMPACT_ATOMS: atom_id res chain seq x y z
N MET A 1 -0.46 -9.28 16.69
CA MET A 1 0.76 -9.05 15.88
C MET A 1 1.12 -7.59 16.03
N PRO A 2 2.40 -7.19 15.98
CA PRO A 2 2.73 -5.78 15.82
C PRO A 2 2.09 -5.31 14.51
N MET A 3 1.44 -4.15 14.51
CA MET A 3 0.93 -3.56 13.28
C MET A 3 2.14 -3.08 12.46
N LEU A 4 2.11 -3.21 11.13
CA LEU A 4 3.16 -2.58 10.30
C LEU A 4 3.19 -1.06 10.51
N PHE A 5 2.01 -0.47 10.73
CA PHE A 5 1.83 0.95 10.98
C PHE A 5 1.01 1.14 12.25
N ASP A 6 1.56 1.85 13.23
CA ASP A 6 0.89 2.13 14.50
C ASP A 6 -0.14 3.26 14.40
N SER A 7 -0.16 4.00 13.30
CA SER A 7 -1.06 5.13 13.05
C SER A 7 -1.22 5.45 11.57
N TYR A 8 -2.29 6.17 11.22
CA TYR A 8 -2.48 6.70 9.86
C TYR A 8 -1.32 7.63 9.44
N GLU A 9 -0.79 8.40 10.40
CA GLU A 9 0.37 9.26 10.17
C GLU A 9 1.63 8.43 9.82
N ASP A 10 1.86 7.30 10.48
CA ASP A 10 2.95 6.35 10.13
C ASP A 10 2.76 5.76 8.73
N ALA A 11 1.54 5.33 8.38
CA ALA A 11 1.25 4.81 7.04
C ALA A 11 1.42 5.91 5.96
N SER A 12 1.07 7.16 6.27
CA SER A 12 1.23 8.29 5.35
C SER A 12 2.71 8.64 5.16
N ASP A 13 3.49 8.71 6.25
CA ASP A 13 4.92 8.98 6.20
C ASP A 13 5.68 7.87 5.47
N TRP A 14 5.29 6.62 5.70
CA TRP A 14 5.75 5.47 4.95
C TRP A 14 5.51 5.62 3.45
N TYR A 15 4.27 5.88 3.02
CA TYR A 15 3.98 6.06 1.59
C TYR A 15 4.79 7.22 0.99
N ALA A 16 4.90 8.34 1.71
CA ALA A 16 5.65 9.52 1.28
C ALA A 16 7.18 9.27 1.16
N THR A 17 7.72 8.31 1.89
CA THR A 17 9.14 7.94 1.88
C THR A 17 9.44 6.71 1.02
N SER A 18 8.42 5.93 0.67
CA SER A 18 8.52 4.74 -0.17
C SER A 18 8.71 5.05 -1.66
N ASP A 19 9.24 4.06 -2.39
CA ASP A 19 9.34 4.11 -3.86
C ASP A 19 7.95 4.03 -4.54
N TYR A 20 6.91 3.62 -3.80
CA TYR A 20 5.53 3.47 -4.27
C TYR A 20 4.88 4.79 -4.69
N LYS A 21 5.36 5.94 -4.19
CA LYS A 21 4.86 7.24 -4.64
C LYS A 21 5.30 7.60 -6.06
N GLU A 22 6.38 6.99 -6.55
CA GLU A 22 6.93 7.25 -7.88
C GLU A 22 6.40 6.27 -8.93
N LEU A 23 5.70 5.22 -8.48
CA LEU A 23 5.01 4.27 -9.34
C LEU A 23 3.85 4.95 -10.08
N GLN A 24 3.75 4.64 -11.37
CA GLN A 24 2.62 5.04 -12.18
C GLN A 24 1.49 4.05 -11.92
N TRP A 25 0.69 4.35 -10.90
CA TRP A 25 -0.54 3.63 -10.61
C TRP A 25 -1.57 3.75 -11.75
N TYR A 26 -2.64 2.98 -11.64
CA TYR A 26 -3.79 3.03 -12.53
C TYR A 26 -4.45 4.43 -12.59
N ASP A 27 -5.17 4.69 -13.68
CA ASP A 27 -5.85 5.98 -13.89
C ASP A 27 -6.89 6.22 -12.78
N GLY A 28 -6.77 7.36 -12.10
CA GLY A 28 -7.65 7.71 -10.97
C GLY A 28 -7.20 7.16 -9.61
N PHE A 29 -5.99 6.64 -9.49
CA PHE A 29 -5.40 6.28 -8.19
C PHE A 29 -5.34 7.48 -7.24
N GLU A 30 -5.75 7.25 -5.99
CA GLU A 30 -5.68 8.21 -4.90
C GLU A 30 -4.80 7.64 -3.78
N GLU A 31 -3.76 8.38 -3.40
CA GLU A 31 -2.82 7.96 -2.33
C GLU A 31 -3.53 7.64 -1.01
N GLU A 32 -4.60 8.38 -0.70
CA GLU A 32 -5.41 8.18 0.52
C GLU A 32 -5.99 6.77 0.61
N GLN A 33 -6.36 6.16 -0.53
CA GLN A 33 -6.90 4.80 -0.56
C GLN A 33 -5.84 3.77 -0.17
N LEU A 34 -4.60 3.96 -0.65
CA LEU A 34 -3.49 3.10 -0.30
C LEU A 34 -3.07 3.29 1.15
N ILE A 35 -2.98 4.52 1.63
CA ILE A 35 -2.63 4.82 3.03
C ILE A 35 -3.69 4.26 3.98
N GLU A 36 -4.98 4.42 3.65
CA GLU A 36 -6.07 3.84 4.43
C GLU A 36 -5.99 2.30 4.43
N PHE A 37 -5.75 1.68 3.27
CA PHE A 37 -5.58 0.24 3.18
C PHE A 37 -4.38 -0.24 4.00
N ALA A 38 -3.24 0.45 3.89
CA ALA A 38 -2.03 0.14 4.63
C ALA A 38 -2.26 0.22 6.14
N TYR A 39 -2.94 1.25 6.61
CA TYR A 39 -3.31 1.40 8.01
C TYR A 39 -4.27 0.30 8.49
N ARG A 40 -5.25 -0.10 7.67
CA ARG A 40 -6.28 -1.10 8.06
C ARG A 40 -5.79 -2.54 7.96
N SER A 41 -5.00 -2.85 6.95
CA SER A 41 -4.57 -4.21 6.59
C SER A 41 -3.10 -4.47 6.90
N GLY A 42 -2.30 -3.45 7.24
CA GLY A 42 -0.87 -3.58 7.52
C GLY A 42 -0.52 -4.60 8.59
N SER A 43 -1.43 -4.86 9.53
CA SER A 43 -1.21 -5.87 10.57
C SER A 43 -1.29 -7.32 10.09
N ASP A 44 -1.86 -7.57 8.91
CA ASP A 44 -2.10 -8.90 8.34
C ASP A 44 -1.07 -9.28 7.26
N HIS A 45 -0.19 -8.35 6.88
CA HIS A 45 0.83 -8.56 5.85
C HIS A 45 2.23 -8.55 6.49
N ASP A 46 3.11 -9.46 6.06
CA ASP A 46 4.47 -9.61 6.61
C ASP A 46 5.48 -8.60 5.99
N GLY A 47 5.07 -7.82 4.99
CA GLY A 47 5.93 -6.85 4.31
C GLY A 47 5.17 -5.92 3.37
N GLU A 48 5.89 -4.89 2.91
CA GLU A 48 5.38 -3.83 2.04
C GLU A 48 4.90 -4.38 0.69
N ASP A 49 5.67 -5.27 0.05
CA ASP A 49 5.31 -5.85 -1.25
C ASP A 49 4.00 -6.65 -1.20
N ASP A 50 3.80 -7.44 -0.13
CA ASP A 50 2.59 -8.25 0.04
C ASP A 50 1.36 -7.37 0.29
N LEU A 51 1.54 -6.26 1.01
CA LEU A 51 0.52 -5.26 1.27
C LEU A 51 0.10 -4.53 -0.02
N ILE A 52 1.07 -4.09 -0.82
CA ILE A 52 0.78 -3.46 -2.11
C ILE A 52 0.12 -4.44 -3.06
N ALA A 53 0.61 -5.69 -3.11
CA ALA A 53 0.01 -6.71 -3.97
C ALA A 53 -1.43 -7.02 -3.56
N ALA A 54 -1.74 -7.01 -2.27
CA ALA A 54 -3.11 -7.15 -1.76
C ALA A 54 -3.98 -5.95 -2.13
N PHE A 55 -3.46 -4.73 -1.98
CA PHE A 55 -4.16 -3.50 -2.40
C PHE A 55 -4.50 -3.52 -3.88
N LEU A 56 -3.53 -3.82 -4.75
CA LEU A 56 -3.74 -3.89 -6.21
C LEU A 56 -4.83 -4.92 -6.56
N ARG A 57 -4.77 -6.11 -5.97
CA ARG A 57 -5.79 -7.15 -6.16
C ARG A 57 -7.18 -6.70 -5.71
N GLU A 58 -7.28 -5.90 -4.64
CA GLU A 58 -8.56 -5.34 -4.16
C GLU A 58 -9.15 -4.34 -5.15
N GLN A 59 -8.30 -3.57 -5.84
CA GLN A 59 -8.70 -2.64 -6.90
C GLN A 59 -8.99 -3.34 -8.25
N GLY A 60 -8.70 -4.64 -8.34
CA GLY A 60 -8.84 -5.43 -9.57
C GLY A 60 -7.63 -5.35 -10.51
N GLU A 61 -6.52 -4.79 -10.02
CA GLU A 61 -5.26 -4.68 -10.73
C GLU A 61 -4.37 -5.91 -10.48
N ASP A 62 -3.45 -6.17 -11.41
CA ASP A 62 -2.51 -7.27 -11.30
C ASP A 62 -1.17 -6.78 -10.76
N PRO A 63 -0.69 -7.27 -9.59
CA PRO A 63 0.59 -6.83 -9.03
C PRO A 63 1.81 -7.15 -9.90
N GLU A 64 1.74 -8.18 -10.75
CA GLU A 64 2.84 -8.53 -11.65
C GLU A 64 3.10 -7.43 -12.68
N ASP A 65 2.08 -6.66 -13.09
CA ASP A 65 2.22 -5.51 -13.99
C ASP A 65 3.04 -4.36 -13.36
N TYR A 66 3.14 -4.32 -12.04
CA TYR A 66 3.89 -3.32 -11.28
C TYR A 66 5.26 -3.83 -10.79
N GLY A 67 5.62 -5.08 -11.11
CA GLY A 67 6.90 -5.68 -10.78
C GLY A 67 7.02 -6.23 -9.35
N LEU A 68 5.87 -6.58 -8.74
CA LEU A 68 5.75 -7.11 -7.38
C LEU A 68 5.56 -8.63 -7.37
#